data_AF-M6CYF8-F1
#
_entry.id   AF-M6CYF8-F1
#
_cell.length_a   1.000
_cell.length_b   1.000
_cell.length_c   1.000
_cell.angle_alpha   90.00
_cell.angle_beta   90.00
_cell.angle_gamma   90.00
#
_symmetry.space_group_name_H-M   'P 1'
#
loop_
_entity.id
_entity.type
_entity.pdbx_description
1 polymer ?
#
loop_
_entity_poly.entity_id
_entity_poly.type
_entity_poly.pdbx_seq_one_letter_code
_entity_poly.pdbx_strand_id
1 'polypeptide(L)'
;MANFESLYAKGKFPRTRFLLEKIAVSAKDSWTHNTLSAKPAWWGKMAMSNRTGGGGGILIKKIPGGYQVFHPNKGKYNYMAVIERGRRRYDMRPALLGGSRARMGENGPYVIVPVTKNENKTPVSPKNNSINSVIIKTGSFKEENAHGKLVTRNRYKYRQDPGMTGRGNVFASEQVYKNGHVQRSFVKFVVVTERSTDFFQSVIPAQRVLGRVKEDVNRALKSKQLKSAVALDTKDLISELLSKKRK
;
A
#
# COMPACT_ATOMS: atom_id res chain seq x y z
N MET A 1 42.98 -13.38 -17.45
CA MET A 1 41.84 -14.17 -17.98
C MET A 1 40.64 -13.27 -18.11
N ALA A 2 40.00 -13.19 -19.28
CA ALA A 2 38.77 -12.40 -19.42
C ALA A 2 37.66 -13.08 -18.62
N ASN A 3 37.27 -12.48 -17.49
CA ASN A 3 36.13 -12.92 -16.70
C ASN A 3 34.89 -12.90 -17.62
N PHE A 4 34.05 -13.93 -17.58
CA PHE A 4 32.81 -14.05 -18.38
C PHE A 4 31.96 -12.77 -18.30
N GLU A 5 31.95 -12.13 -17.13
CA GLU A 5 31.31 -10.85 -16.87
C GLU A 5 31.85 -9.70 -17.74
N SER A 6 33.17 -9.67 -17.98
CA SER A 6 33.80 -8.66 -18.84
C SER A 6 33.40 -8.83 -20.31
N LEU A 7 33.26 -10.08 -20.78
CA LEU A 7 32.85 -10.40 -22.15
C LEU A 7 31.35 -10.09 -22.35
N TYR A 8 30.53 -10.38 -21.34
CA TYR A 8 29.12 -10.00 -21.31
C TYR A 8 28.94 -8.47 -21.31
N ALA A 9 29.73 -7.74 -20.51
CA ALA A 9 29.70 -6.27 -20.49
C ALA A 9 30.13 -5.66 -21.85
N LYS A 10 31.10 -6.27 -22.53
CA LYS A 10 31.55 -5.93 -23.89
C LYS A 10 30.57 -6.33 -25.00
N GLY A 11 29.40 -6.87 -24.66
CA GLY A 11 28.35 -7.19 -25.62
C GLY A 11 28.58 -8.46 -26.43
N LYS A 12 29.45 -9.38 -25.98
CA LYS A 12 29.77 -10.62 -26.68
C LYS A 12 28.68 -11.69 -26.65
N PHE A 13 27.63 -11.48 -25.85
CA PHE A 13 26.50 -12.39 -25.71
C PHE A 13 25.16 -11.69 -25.99
N PRO A 14 24.93 -11.18 -27.21
CA PRO A 14 23.76 -10.36 -27.53
C PRO A 14 22.44 -11.13 -27.41
N ARG A 15 22.38 -12.39 -27.86
CA ARG A 15 21.14 -13.19 -27.82
C ARG A 15 20.78 -13.57 -26.38
N THR A 16 21.79 -13.98 -25.61
CA THR A 16 21.65 -14.30 -24.19
C THR A 16 21.18 -13.08 -23.42
N ARG A 17 21.79 -11.91 -23.67
CA ARG A 17 21.41 -10.65 -23.01
C ARG A 17 19.95 -10.28 -23.29
N PHE A 18 19.51 -10.39 -24.54
CA PHE A 18 18.13 -10.11 -24.92
C PHE A 18 17.13 -11.02 -24.20
N LEU A 19 17.41 -12.32 -24.10
CA LEU A 19 16.53 -13.26 -23.40
C LEU A 19 16.53 -13.00 -21.89
N LEU A 20 17.68 -12.72 -21.27
CA LEU A 20 17.75 -12.38 -19.85
C LEU A 20 16.98 -11.09 -19.53
N GLU A 21 17.01 -10.10 -20.43
CA GLU A 21 16.23 -8.87 -20.29
C GLU A 21 14.72 -9.15 -20.38
N LYS A 22 14.29 -9.96 -21.35
CA LYS A 22 12.88 -10.39 -21.44
C LYS A 22 12.41 -11.12 -20.19
N ILE A 23 13.25 -12.01 -19.64
CA ILE A 23 12.94 -12.72 -18.38
C ILE A 23 12.82 -11.71 -17.23
N ALA A 24 13.73 -10.75 -17.12
CA ALA A 24 13.71 -9.72 -16.07
C ALA A 24 12.47 -8.81 -16.16
N VAL A 25 12.09 -8.38 -17.37
CA VAL A 25 10.88 -7.58 -17.61
C VAL A 25 9.63 -8.39 -17.26
N SER A 26 9.53 -9.62 -17.74
CA SER A 26 8.39 -10.51 -17.43
C SER A 26 8.24 -10.77 -15.92
N ALA A 27 9.35 -10.96 -15.21
CA ALA A 27 9.36 -11.11 -13.75
C ALA A 27 8.86 -9.85 -13.04
N LYS A 28 9.32 -8.67 -13.48
CA LYS A 28 8.82 -7.38 -12.97
C LYS A 28 7.32 -7.23 -13.21
N ASP A 29 6.84 -7.55 -14.40
CA ASP A 29 5.44 -7.38 -14.77
C ASP A 29 4.53 -8.35 -14.01
N SER A 30 4.94 -9.63 -13.91
CA SER A 30 4.23 -10.64 -13.11
C SER A 30 4.16 -10.23 -11.64
N TRP A 31 5.27 -9.79 -11.05
CA TRP A 31 5.28 -9.29 -9.69
C TRP A 31 4.35 -8.08 -9.51
N THR A 32 4.40 -7.12 -10.44
CA THR A 32 3.61 -5.87 -10.41
C THR A 32 2.12 -6.20 -10.45
N HIS A 33 1.74 -7.06 -11.39
CA HIS A 33 0.36 -7.51 -11.55
C HIS A 33 -0.14 -8.21 -10.28
N ASN A 34 0.62 -9.18 -9.76
CA ASN A 34 0.26 -9.92 -8.56
C ASN A 34 0.19 -9.04 -7.29
N THR A 35 1.03 -8.02 -7.22
CA THR A 35 1.03 -7.04 -6.11
C THR A 35 -0.17 -6.11 -6.18
N LEU A 36 -0.56 -5.67 -7.38
CA LEU A 36 -1.74 -4.82 -7.60
C LEU A 36 -3.06 -5.56 -7.40
N SER A 37 -3.10 -6.86 -7.71
CA SER A 37 -4.29 -7.69 -7.54
C SER A 37 -4.49 -8.13 -6.08
N ALA A 38 -3.41 -8.18 -5.28
CA ALA A 38 -3.47 -8.48 -3.86
C ALA A 38 -4.36 -7.49 -3.09
N LYS A 39 -5.35 -8.00 -2.36
CA LYS A 39 -6.18 -7.17 -1.49
C LYS A 39 -5.47 -6.88 -0.17
N PRO A 40 -5.53 -5.64 0.35
CA PRO A 40 -6.13 -4.44 -0.26
C PRO A 40 -5.28 -3.76 -1.36
N ALA A 41 -5.81 -3.71 -2.59
CA ALA A 41 -5.09 -3.27 -3.80
C ALA A 41 -4.57 -1.82 -3.77
N TRP A 42 -5.23 -0.93 -3.03
CA TRP A 42 -4.84 0.48 -2.97
C TRP A 42 -3.46 0.70 -2.34
N TRP A 43 -3.08 -0.13 -1.38
CA TRP A 43 -1.74 -0.07 -0.78
C TRP A 43 -0.67 -0.51 -1.78
N GLY A 44 -0.98 -1.49 -2.65
CA GLY A 44 -0.10 -1.88 -3.76
C GLY A 44 0.16 -0.73 -4.72
N LYS A 45 -0.88 0.05 -5.06
CA LYS A 45 -0.74 1.25 -5.88
C LYS A 45 0.18 2.30 -5.22
N MET A 46 0.04 2.52 -3.91
CA MET A 46 0.94 3.43 -3.18
C MET A 46 2.37 2.90 -3.09
N ALA A 47 2.53 1.59 -2.86
CA ALA A 47 3.83 0.93 -2.79
C ALA A 47 4.63 1.04 -4.09
N MET A 48 3.95 1.12 -5.23
CA MET A 48 4.59 1.33 -6.52
C MET A 48 4.78 2.80 -6.90
N SER A 49 4.32 3.74 -6.08
CA SER A 49 4.45 5.16 -6.37
C SER A 49 5.87 5.68 -6.12
N ASN A 50 6.24 6.72 -6.87
CA ASN A 50 7.57 7.33 -6.86
C ASN A 50 7.72 8.38 -5.73
N ARG A 51 6.73 8.52 -4.83
CA ARG A 51 6.67 9.55 -3.77
C ARG A 51 6.72 8.91 -2.37
N THR A 52 7.10 9.70 -1.39
CA THR A 52 7.29 9.26 0.00
C THR A 52 5.97 8.85 0.67
N GLY A 53 5.96 7.68 1.31
CA GLY A 53 4.84 7.15 2.09
C GLY A 53 4.39 5.73 1.72
N GLY A 54 4.80 5.21 0.56
CA GLY A 54 4.52 3.83 0.14
C GLY A 54 5.68 3.24 -0.64
N GLY A 55 6.43 2.34 0.00
CA GLY A 55 7.11 1.18 -0.61
C GLY A 55 8.11 1.31 -1.77
N GLY A 56 8.22 2.41 -2.51
CA GLY A 56 9.12 2.59 -3.65
C GLY A 56 8.90 1.56 -4.76
N GLY A 57 8.48 2.02 -5.95
CA GLY A 57 8.28 1.13 -7.10
C GLY A 57 9.48 0.26 -7.47
N ILE A 58 9.24 -0.83 -8.19
CA ILE A 58 10.30 -1.75 -8.61
C ILE A 58 11.21 -1.11 -9.66
N LEU A 59 12.51 -1.24 -9.42
CA LEU A 59 13.55 -0.89 -10.38
C LEU A 59 14.29 -2.13 -10.85
N ILE A 60 14.65 -2.14 -12.13
CA ILE A 60 15.57 -3.10 -12.73
C ILE A 60 16.93 -2.41 -12.80
N LYS A 61 17.93 -2.97 -12.12
CA LYS A 61 19.32 -2.50 -12.18
C LYS A 61 20.16 -3.53 -12.92
N LYS A 62 21.01 -3.06 -13.84
CA LYS A 62 22.03 -3.91 -14.45
C LYS A 62 23.09 -4.27 -13.40
N ILE A 63 23.38 -5.55 -13.27
CA ILE A 63 24.44 -6.09 -12.40
C ILE A 63 25.44 -6.90 -13.24
N PRO A 64 26.66 -7.16 -12.75
CA PRO A 64 27.54 -8.14 -13.37
C PRO A 64 26.79 -9.46 -13.58
N GLY A 65 26.86 -10.00 -14.79
CA GLY A 65 26.17 -11.25 -15.15
C GLY A 65 24.65 -11.17 -15.35
N GLY A 66 23.99 -10.00 -15.26
CA GLY A 66 22.56 -9.92 -15.55
C GLY A 66 21.82 -8.68 -15.04
N TYR A 67 20.60 -8.90 -14.57
CA TYR A 67 19.69 -7.86 -14.07
C TYR A 67 19.20 -8.21 -12.66
N GLN A 68 19.16 -7.22 -11.78
CA GLN A 68 18.62 -7.32 -10.44
C GLN A 68 17.31 -6.53 -10.33
N VAL A 69 16.26 -7.19 -9.85
CA VAL A 69 14.99 -6.55 -9.49
C VAL A 69 15.06 -6.19 -8.01
N PHE A 70 14.92 -4.92 -7.65
CA PHE A 70 15.04 -4.46 -6.26
C PHE A 70 14.03 -3.36 -5.91
N HIS A 71 13.88 -3.08 -4.60
CA HIS A 71 12.89 -2.15 -4.06
C HIS A 71 13.62 -0.99 -3.37
N PRO A 72 13.45 0.26 -3.85
CA PRO A 72 14.25 1.39 -3.38
C PRO A 72 13.82 1.93 -2.00
N ASN A 73 12.57 1.75 -1.56
CA ASN A 73 12.09 2.32 -0.29
C ASN A 73 11.54 1.27 0.69
N LYS A 74 12.05 1.29 1.93
CA LYS A 74 11.48 0.58 3.07
C LYS A 74 10.78 1.58 3.98
N GLY A 75 9.52 1.91 3.68
CA GLY A 75 8.71 2.78 4.55
C GLY A 75 8.38 2.12 5.91
N LYS A 76 7.85 2.91 6.87
CA LYS A 76 7.42 2.42 8.20
C LYS A 76 6.37 1.29 8.12
N TYR A 77 5.55 1.28 7.07
CA TYR A 77 4.65 0.18 6.76
C TYR A 77 5.14 -0.56 5.52
N ASN A 78 5.74 -1.74 5.73
CA ASN A 78 6.24 -2.58 4.64
C ASN A 78 5.10 -3.43 4.06
N TYR A 79 4.32 -2.83 3.17
CA TYR A 79 3.21 -3.50 2.49
C TYR A 79 3.65 -4.80 1.82
N MET A 80 4.84 -4.83 1.19
CA MET A 80 5.35 -6.01 0.51
C MET A 80 5.59 -7.18 1.48
N ALA A 81 6.18 -6.91 2.63
CA ALA A 81 6.35 -7.94 3.66
C ALA A 81 5.00 -8.44 4.19
N VAL A 82 4.03 -7.54 4.34
CA VAL A 82 2.68 -7.86 4.80
C VAL A 82 1.92 -8.74 3.80
N ILE A 83 1.96 -8.44 2.50
CA ILE A 83 1.28 -9.31 1.51
C ILE A 83 2.02 -10.64 1.31
N GLU A 84 3.34 -10.66 1.44
CA GLU A 84 4.11 -11.89 1.28
C GLU A 84 3.84 -12.88 2.41
N ARG A 85 3.87 -12.40 3.66
CA ARG A 85 3.67 -13.22 4.87
C ARG A 85 2.20 -13.32 5.29
N GLY A 86 1.37 -12.44 4.76
CA GLY A 86 0.04 -12.17 5.30
C GLY A 86 0.11 -11.38 6.61
N ARG A 87 -1.07 -10.93 7.05
CA ARG A 87 -1.29 -10.37 8.38
C ARG A 87 -2.57 -10.96 8.94
N ARG A 88 -2.48 -11.52 10.15
CA ARG A 88 -3.65 -11.98 10.90
C ARG A 88 -4.61 -10.80 11.17
N ARG A 89 -5.82 -11.14 11.64
CA ARG A 89 -6.78 -10.15 12.12
C ARG A 89 -6.07 -9.28 13.15
N TYR A 90 -6.10 -7.96 12.95
CA TYR A 90 -5.37 -7.01 13.79
C TYR A 90 -6.36 -6.23 14.63
N ASP A 91 -6.23 -6.33 15.95
CA ASP A 91 -6.99 -5.50 16.88
C ASP A 91 -6.52 -4.05 16.79
N MET A 92 -7.40 -3.16 16.36
CA MET A 92 -7.08 -1.75 16.23
C MET A 92 -7.18 -0.99 17.55
N ARG A 93 -7.82 -1.55 18.58
CA ARG A 93 -8.09 -0.82 19.84
C ARG A 93 -6.79 -0.29 20.46
N PRO A 94 -5.71 -1.08 20.63
CA PRO A 94 -4.48 -0.56 21.22
C PRO A 94 -3.87 0.59 20.42
N ALA A 95 -3.91 0.53 19.08
CA ALA A 95 -3.39 1.61 18.24
C ALA A 95 -4.27 2.87 18.25
N LEU A 96 -5.60 2.70 18.32
CA LEU A 96 -6.52 3.82 18.42
C LEU A 96 -6.36 4.52 19.78
N LEU A 97 -6.42 3.75 20.87
CA LEU A 97 -6.34 4.24 22.25
C LEU A 97 -4.93 4.75 22.61
N GLY A 98 -3.88 4.17 22.04
CA GLY A 98 -2.51 4.67 22.13
C GLY A 98 -2.24 5.89 21.25
N GLY A 99 -3.19 6.29 20.40
CA GLY A 99 -3.03 7.37 19.45
C GLY A 99 -3.19 8.76 20.06
N SER A 100 -2.68 9.79 19.36
CA SER A 100 -2.80 11.19 19.79
C SER A 100 -4.25 11.68 19.91
N ARG A 101 -5.19 11.00 19.23
CA ARG A 101 -6.62 11.34 19.25
C ARG A 101 -7.35 10.84 20.49
N ALA A 102 -6.78 9.92 21.25
CA ALA A 102 -7.38 9.41 22.47
C ALA A 102 -7.60 10.52 23.49
N ARG A 103 -8.67 10.38 24.27
CA ARG A 103 -9.09 11.25 25.36
C ARG A 103 -9.15 10.41 26.63
N MET A 104 -9.00 11.04 27.78
CA MET A 104 -9.23 10.38 29.06
C MET A 104 -10.67 10.66 29.49
N GLY A 105 -11.44 9.60 29.79
CA GLY A 105 -12.76 9.70 30.41
C GLY A 105 -12.77 8.98 31.76
N GLU A 106 -13.89 9.04 32.47
CA GLU A 106 -14.06 8.40 33.79
C GLU A 106 -13.78 6.89 33.77
N ASN A 107 -14.09 6.23 32.65
CA ASN A 107 -13.92 4.79 32.44
C ASN A 107 -12.64 4.43 31.66
N GLY A 108 -11.65 5.33 31.65
CA GLY A 108 -10.37 5.15 30.96
C GLY A 108 -10.29 5.80 29.57
N PRO A 109 -9.27 5.44 28.76
CA PRO A 109 -9.03 6.08 27.48
C PRO A 109 -10.12 5.73 26.45
N TYR A 110 -10.52 6.72 25.65
CA TYR A 110 -11.47 6.54 24.57
C TYR A 110 -11.13 7.38 23.33
N VAL A 111 -11.60 6.94 22.17
CA VAL A 111 -11.42 7.65 20.89
C VAL A 111 -12.76 7.76 20.18
N ILE A 112 -13.04 8.94 19.63
CA ILE A 112 -14.20 9.15 18.76
C ILE A 112 -13.75 8.97 17.31
N VAL A 113 -14.32 7.99 16.62
CA VAL A 113 -14.01 7.65 15.23
C VAL A 113 -15.18 8.04 14.33
N PRO A 114 -14.98 8.92 13.33
CA PRO A 114 -15.96 9.17 12.29
C PRO A 114 -16.04 7.98 11.32
N VAL A 115 -17.25 7.50 11.05
CA VAL A 115 -17.53 6.48 10.03
C VAL A 115 -18.59 6.99 9.06
N THR A 116 -18.41 6.64 7.78
CA THR A 116 -19.32 7.03 6.69
C THR A 116 -20.23 5.89 6.23
N LYS A 117 -20.08 4.71 6.82
CA LYS A 117 -20.90 3.52 6.58
C LYS A 117 -21.38 2.94 7.90
N ASN A 118 -22.59 2.40 7.89
CA ASN A 118 -23.15 1.62 8.98
C ASN A 118 -22.50 0.23 9.06
N GLU A 119 -22.79 -0.52 10.13
CA GLU A 119 -22.28 -1.87 10.35
C GLU A 119 -22.65 -2.84 9.21
N ASN A 120 -23.87 -2.70 8.68
CA ASN A 120 -24.34 -3.43 7.50
C ASN A 120 -23.78 -2.91 6.15
N LYS A 121 -22.75 -2.04 6.18
CA LYS A 121 -22.06 -1.43 5.03
C LYS A 121 -22.90 -0.44 4.20
N THR A 122 -24.14 -0.15 4.58
CA THR A 122 -24.94 0.91 3.94
C THR A 122 -24.34 2.29 4.22
N PRO A 123 -24.48 3.27 3.31
CA PRO A 123 -23.98 4.62 3.55
C PRO A 123 -24.76 5.27 4.70
N VAL A 124 -24.04 6.04 5.52
CA VAL A 124 -24.69 6.91 6.51
C VAL A 124 -25.44 8.01 5.76
N SER A 125 -26.76 8.07 5.94
CA SER A 125 -27.62 9.03 5.24
C SER A 125 -28.96 9.21 5.97
N PRO A 126 -29.73 10.28 5.70
CA PRO A 126 -31.06 10.47 6.28
C PRO A 126 -32.04 9.32 5.99
N LYS A 127 -31.84 8.58 4.90
CA LYS A 127 -32.65 7.40 4.55
C LYS A 127 -32.36 6.20 5.45
N ASN A 128 -31.12 6.07 5.91
CA ASN A 128 -30.64 4.91 6.65
C ASN A 128 -30.45 5.20 8.15
N ASN A 129 -30.53 6.46 8.57
CA ASN A 129 -30.18 6.90 9.90
C ASN A 129 -30.98 8.15 10.31
N SER A 130 -31.37 8.20 11.58
CA SER A 130 -31.83 9.43 12.22
C SER A 130 -30.68 10.40 12.40
N ILE A 131 -30.80 11.59 11.81
CA ILE A 131 -29.78 12.64 11.95
C ILE A 131 -30.00 13.37 13.26
N ASN A 132 -28.94 13.52 14.05
CA ASN A 132 -28.96 14.30 15.29
C ASN A 132 -29.02 15.80 14.94
N SER A 133 -27.96 16.31 14.34
CA SER A 133 -27.83 17.74 14.03
C SER A 133 -26.83 17.98 12.90
N VAL A 134 -26.79 19.20 12.38
CA VAL A 134 -25.66 19.72 11.61
C VAL A 134 -24.50 19.99 12.58
N ILE A 135 -23.29 19.54 12.24
CA ILE A 135 -22.05 19.83 12.98
C ILE A 135 -21.23 20.86 12.21
N ILE A 136 -20.92 21.98 12.86
CA ILE A 136 -20.22 23.12 12.25
C ILE A 136 -18.93 23.36 13.03
N LYS A 137 -17.77 23.23 12.39
CA LYS A 137 -16.49 23.56 13.01
C LYS A 137 -16.40 25.08 13.18
N THR A 138 -16.23 25.56 14.40
CA THR A 138 -16.15 26.99 14.73
C THR A 138 -14.78 27.45 15.18
N GLY A 139 -13.87 26.51 15.46
CA GLY A 139 -12.51 26.86 15.87
C GLY A 139 -11.69 25.66 16.26
N SER A 140 -10.60 25.90 16.99
CA SER A 140 -9.76 24.85 17.57
C SER A 140 -9.14 25.32 18.88
N PHE A 141 -8.81 24.39 19.77
CA PHE A 141 -8.20 24.66 21.08
C PHE A 141 -7.16 23.59 21.42
N LYS A 142 -6.30 23.84 22.39
CA LYS A 142 -5.32 22.87 22.90
C LYS A 142 -5.89 22.16 24.13
N GLU A 143 -5.71 20.85 24.17
CA GLU A 143 -6.16 19.99 25.28
C GLU A 143 -5.14 18.86 25.44
N GLU A 144 -4.90 18.41 26.67
CA GLU A 144 -4.11 17.21 26.89
C GLU A 144 -4.88 15.96 26.40
N ASN A 145 -4.16 15.03 25.79
CA ASN A 145 -4.71 13.75 25.39
C ASN A 145 -4.60 12.72 26.54
N ALA A 146 -5.04 11.48 26.28
CA ALA A 146 -4.95 10.39 27.26
C ALA A 146 -3.52 10.03 27.72
N HIS A 147 -2.48 10.62 27.11
CA HIS A 147 -1.06 10.35 27.36
C HIS A 147 -0.30 11.60 27.83
N GLY A 148 -1.01 12.64 28.32
CA GLY A 148 -0.41 13.88 28.82
C GLY A 148 0.21 14.78 27.75
N LYS A 149 -0.09 14.56 26.46
CA LYS A 149 0.43 15.37 25.35
C LYS A 149 -0.60 16.41 24.93
N LEU A 150 -0.18 17.67 24.84
CA LEU A 150 -1.01 18.76 24.29
C LEU A 150 -1.29 18.55 22.80
N VAL A 151 -2.56 18.38 22.45
CA VAL A 151 -3.04 18.19 21.07
C VAL A 151 -4.07 19.24 20.69
N THR A 152 -4.14 19.55 19.39
CA THR A 152 -5.17 20.47 18.87
C THR A 152 -6.49 19.73 18.67
N ARG A 153 -7.57 20.28 19.23
CA ARG A 153 -8.93 19.79 19.12
C ARG A 153 -9.80 20.79 18.39
N ASN A 154 -10.80 20.31 17.66
CA ASN A 154 -11.76 21.17 16.99
C ASN A 154 -12.87 21.56 17.96
N ARG A 155 -13.30 22.82 17.90
CA ARG A 155 -14.51 23.32 18.54
C ARG A 155 -15.65 23.25 17.52
N TYR A 156 -16.81 22.78 17.97
CA TYR A 156 -17.99 22.61 17.11
C TYR A 156 -19.19 23.33 17.71
N LYS A 157 -20.05 23.85 16.83
CA LYS A 157 -21.44 24.21 17.15
C LYS A 157 -22.37 23.22 16.46
N TYR A 158 -23.55 23.06 17.04
CA TYR A 158 -24.58 22.16 16.55
C TYR A 158 -25.83 22.96 16.20
N ARG A 159 -26.39 22.70 15.02
CA ARG A 159 -27.65 23.31 14.56
C ARG A 159 -28.64 22.20 14.24
N GLN A 160 -29.84 22.29 14.78
CA GLN A 160 -30.92 21.36 14.49
C GLN A 160 -31.81 21.96 13.40
N ASP A 161 -31.87 21.30 12.25
CA ASP A 161 -32.75 21.69 11.14
C ASP A 161 -34.05 20.85 11.19
N PRO A 162 -35.14 21.27 10.52
CA PRO A 162 -36.37 20.49 10.45
C PRO A 162 -36.14 19.04 9.98
N GLY A 163 -36.76 18.08 10.66
CA GLY A 163 -36.58 16.64 10.41
C GLY A 163 -35.37 16.01 11.10
N MET A 164 -34.60 16.77 11.87
CA MET A 164 -33.54 16.24 12.73
C MET A 164 -34.07 15.91 14.12
N THR A 165 -33.47 14.89 14.74
CA THR A 165 -33.93 14.34 16.02
C THR A 165 -33.33 15.04 17.25
N GLY A 166 -32.24 15.78 17.08
CA GLY A 166 -31.50 16.38 18.19
C GLY A 166 -30.82 15.37 19.13
N ARG A 167 -30.87 14.07 18.79
CA ARG A 167 -30.34 12.96 19.60
C ARG A 167 -29.59 11.96 18.73
N GLY A 168 -28.72 11.16 19.35
CA GLY A 168 -27.95 10.12 18.66
C GLY A 168 -26.57 10.59 18.18
N ASN A 169 -25.92 9.78 17.34
CA ASN A 169 -24.51 9.94 17.00
C ASN A 169 -24.24 10.18 15.51
N VAL A 170 -25.27 10.49 14.72
CA VAL A 170 -25.16 10.76 13.29
C VAL A 170 -25.34 12.26 13.04
N PHE A 171 -24.41 12.87 12.32
CA PHE A 171 -24.40 14.31 12.08
C PHE A 171 -24.27 14.62 10.60
N ALA A 172 -24.89 15.72 10.18
CA ALA A 172 -24.67 16.31 8.87
C ALA A 172 -23.50 17.30 8.94
N SER A 173 -22.60 17.28 7.96
CA SER A 173 -21.54 18.27 7.78
C SER A 173 -21.79 19.02 6.49
N GLU A 174 -21.82 20.34 6.57
CA GLU A 174 -22.04 21.23 5.43
C GLU A 174 -20.73 21.76 4.87
N GLN A 175 -20.60 21.73 3.55
CA GLN A 175 -19.57 22.44 2.83
C GLN A 175 -20.25 23.46 1.91
N VAL A 176 -20.02 24.74 2.20
CA VAL A 176 -20.52 25.85 1.39
C VAL A 176 -19.49 26.14 0.30
N TYR A 177 -19.91 26.05 -0.96
CA TYR A 177 -19.08 26.39 -2.11
C TYR A 177 -19.22 27.88 -2.46
N LYS A 178 -18.25 28.41 -3.22
CA LYS A 178 -18.21 29.84 -3.60
C LYS A 178 -19.45 30.31 -4.38
N ASN A 179 -20.15 29.39 -5.04
CA ASN A 179 -21.40 29.65 -5.77
C ASN A 179 -22.65 29.61 -4.87
N GLY A 180 -22.50 29.56 -3.55
CA GLY A 180 -23.61 29.46 -2.60
C GLY A 180 -24.21 28.05 -2.48
N HIS A 181 -23.75 27.08 -3.28
CA HIS A 181 -24.22 25.70 -3.17
C HIS A 181 -23.72 25.09 -1.86
N VAL A 182 -24.63 24.49 -1.08
CA VAL A 182 -24.29 23.77 0.14
C VAL A 182 -24.35 22.26 -0.12
N GLN A 183 -23.20 21.60 -0.03
CA GLN A 183 -23.15 20.14 -0.07
C GLN A 183 -23.21 19.59 1.35
N ARG A 184 -24.18 18.70 1.59
CA ARG A 184 -24.30 17.96 2.85
C ARG A 184 -23.65 16.58 2.72
N SER A 185 -22.76 16.30 3.66
CA SER A 185 -22.21 14.97 3.89
C SER A 185 -22.69 14.47 5.26
N PHE A 186 -22.77 13.16 5.45
CA PHE A 186 -23.24 12.58 6.71
C PHE A 186 -22.18 11.68 7.32
N VAL A 187 -22.02 11.78 8.64
CA VAL A 187 -21.02 11.04 9.40
C VAL A 187 -21.63 10.52 10.68
N LYS A 188 -21.34 9.26 11.01
CA LYS A 188 -21.67 8.66 12.29
C LYS A 188 -20.41 8.65 13.16
N PHE A 189 -20.51 9.13 14.39
CA PHE A 189 -19.42 9.06 15.35
C PHE A 189 -19.58 7.84 16.24
N VAL A 190 -18.56 6.99 16.29
CA VAL A 190 -18.52 5.81 17.15
C VAL A 190 -17.43 6.01 18.20
N VAL A 191 -17.74 5.67 19.44
CA VAL A 191 -16.78 5.73 20.55
C VAL A 191 -16.10 4.37 20.68
N VAL A 192 -14.78 4.38 20.68
CA VAL A 192 -13.93 3.20 20.90
C VAL A 192 -13.34 3.30 22.30
N THR A 193 -13.51 2.25 23.09
CA THR A 193 -12.93 2.05 24.41
C THR A 193 -12.23 0.69 24.45
N GLU A 194 -11.59 0.37 25.57
CA GLU A 194 -10.98 -0.95 25.79
C GLU A 194 -12.03 -2.08 25.74
N ARG A 195 -13.27 -1.77 26.14
CA ARG A 195 -14.39 -2.73 26.17
C ARG A 195 -15.10 -2.87 24.81
N SER A 196 -14.83 -2.00 23.85
CA SER A 196 -15.44 -2.10 22.51
C SER A 196 -15.05 -3.41 21.84
N THR A 197 -16.02 -4.05 21.17
CA THR A 197 -15.80 -5.22 20.31
C THR A 197 -15.70 -4.80 18.84
N ASP A 198 -15.26 -5.71 17.97
CA ASP A 198 -15.33 -5.55 16.50
C ASP A 198 -14.47 -4.46 15.84
N PHE A 199 -13.57 -3.81 16.58
CA PHE A 199 -12.55 -2.91 16.03
C PHE A 199 -11.33 -3.65 15.49
N PHE A 200 -11.56 -4.56 14.55
CA PHE A 200 -10.50 -5.32 13.92
C PHE A 200 -10.31 -4.93 12.48
N GLN A 201 -9.06 -4.76 12.05
CA GLN A 201 -8.78 -4.84 10.63
C GLN A 201 -8.86 -6.29 10.17
N SER A 202 -9.40 -6.47 8.97
CA SER A 202 -9.49 -7.76 8.32
C SER A 202 -8.10 -8.39 8.11
N VAL A 203 -8.11 -9.72 8.08
CA VAL A 203 -6.97 -10.54 7.68
C VAL A 203 -6.51 -10.12 6.27
N ILE A 204 -5.21 -10.06 6.08
CA ILE A 204 -4.58 -9.99 4.77
C ILE A 204 -3.96 -11.37 4.53
N PRO A 205 -4.51 -12.19 3.61
CA PRO A 205 -3.95 -13.51 3.36
C PRO A 205 -2.58 -13.39 2.70
N ALA A 206 -1.69 -14.34 3.01
CA ALA A 206 -0.37 -14.44 2.39
C ALA A 206 -0.51 -14.76 0.90
N GLN A 207 0.04 -13.90 0.04
CA GLN A 207 -0.01 -14.03 -1.42
C GLN A 207 1.19 -14.79 -1.99
N ARG A 208 2.32 -14.82 -1.25
CA ARG A 208 3.57 -15.47 -1.66
C ARG A 208 4.02 -15.08 -3.08
N VAL A 209 3.92 -13.79 -3.40
CA VAL A 209 4.18 -13.25 -4.74
C VAL A 209 5.63 -13.50 -5.16
N LEU A 210 6.57 -13.26 -4.24
CA LEU A 210 8.00 -13.44 -4.54
C LEU A 210 8.35 -14.92 -4.78
N GLY A 211 7.75 -15.84 -4.01
CA GLY A 211 7.95 -17.27 -4.20
C GLY A 211 7.57 -17.72 -5.61
N ARG A 212 6.37 -17.34 -6.07
CA ARG A 212 5.86 -17.70 -7.41
C ARG A 212 6.70 -17.10 -8.54
N VAL A 213 7.03 -15.81 -8.44
CA VAL A 213 7.86 -15.14 -9.46
C VAL A 213 9.25 -15.79 -9.53
N LYS A 214 9.83 -16.18 -8.39
CA LYS A 214 11.12 -16.89 -8.36
C LYS A 214 11.04 -18.25 -9.05
N GLU A 215 9.96 -19.01 -8.86
CA GLU A 215 9.73 -20.27 -9.56
C GLU A 215 9.64 -20.08 -11.07
N ASP A 216 8.89 -19.07 -11.52
CA ASP A 216 8.75 -18.76 -12.94
C ASP A 216 10.08 -18.33 -13.57
N VAL A 217 10.86 -17.49 -12.89
CA VAL A 217 12.21 -17.10 -13.33
C VAL A 217 13.13 -18.32 -13.40
N ASN A 218 13.12 -19.19 -12.38
CA ASN A 218 13.93 -20.40 -12.38
C ASN A 218 13.56 -21.35 -13.53
N ARG A 219 12.27 -21.45 -13.87
CA ARG A 219 11.80 -22.22 -15.02
C ARG A 219 12.30 -21.60 -16.33
N ALA A 220 12.21 -20.28 -16.47
CA ALA A 220 12.67 -19.56 -17.65
C ALA A 220 14.19 -19.65 -17.86
N LEU A 221 14.97 -19.58 -16.79
CA LEU A 221 16.44 -19.74 -16.83
C LEU A 221 16.87 -21.16 -17.25
N LYS A 222 16.02 -22.18 -17.05
CA LYS A 222 16.26 -23.56 -17.49
C LYS A 222 15.71 -23.86 -18.89
N SER A 223 15.09 -22.87 -19.55
CA SER A 223 14.44 -23.05 -20.85
C SER A 223 15.42 -23.47 -21.95
N LYS A 224 14.93 -24.29 -22.89
CA LYS A 224 15.70 -24.70 -24.09
C LYS A 224 16.13 -23.49 -24.91
N GLN A 225 15.30 -22.43 -24.95
CA GLN A 225 15.59 -21.19 -25.67
C GLN A 225 16.83 -20.47 -25.12
N LEU A 226 16.92 -20.29 -23.79
CA LEU A 226 18.08 -19.64 -23.19
C LEU A 226 19.34 -20.49 -23.39
N LYS A 227 19.26 -21.80 -23.21
CA LYS A 227 20.38 -22.72 -23.45
C LYS A 227 20.90 -22.63 -24.89
N SER A 228 19.99 -22.59 -25.87
CA SER A 228 20.34 -22.44 -27.29
C SER A 228 21.02 -21.09 -27.58
N ALA A 229 20.49 -19.99 -27.02
CA ALA A 229 21.10 -18.67 -27.17
C ALA A 229 22.52 -18.59 -26.59
N VAL A 230 22.75 -19.19 -25.42
CA VAL A 230 24.09 -19.27 -24.82
C VAL A 230 25.04 -20.06 -25.71
N ALA A 231 24.61 -21.20 -26.25
CA ALA A 231 25.43 -22.02 -27.14
C ALA A 231 25.83 -21.27 -28.42
N LEU A 232 24.89 -20.55 -29.04
CA LEU A 232 25.13 -19.75 -30.25
C LEU A 232 26.09 -18.59 -29.98
N ASP A 233 25.85 -17.81 -28.93
CA ASP A 233 26.74 -16.70 -28.58
C ASP A 233 28.16 -17.19 -28.24
N THR A 234 28.27 -18.35 -27.58
CA THR A 234 29.58 -18.97 -27.28
C THR A 234 30.29 -19.41 -28.55
N LYS A 235 29.57 -20.01 -29.51
CA LYS A 235 30.13 -20.39 -30.81
C LYS A 235 30.66 -19.18 -31.59
N ASP A 236 29.91 -18.08 -31.60
CA ASP A 236 30.31 -16.84 -32.26
C ASP A 236 31.57 -16.25 -31.59
N LEU A 237 31.62 -16.25 -30.25
CA LEU A 237 32.79 -15.82 -29.50
C LEU A 237 34.04 -16.66 -29.82
N ILE A 238 33.91 -17.99 -29.85
CA ILE A 238 35.02 -18.89 -30.21
C ILE A 238 35.52 -18.58 -31.63
N SER A 239 34.59 -18.38 -32.58
CA SER A 239 34.92 -18.05 -33.97
C SER A 239 35.67 -16.72 -34.08
N GLU A 240 35.29 -15.70 -33.31
CA GLU A 240 36.01 -14.42 -33.24
C GLU A 240 37.42 -14.58 -32.63
N LEU A 241 37.58 -15.39 -31.60
CA LEU A 241 38.87 -15.64 -30.97
C LEU A 241 39.83 -16.40 -31.90
N LEU A 242 39.31 -17.40 -32.62
CA LEU A 242 40.09 -18.17 -33.60
C LEU A 242 40.51 -17.31 -34.79
N SER A 243 39.65 -16.41 -35.29
CA SER A 243 40.01 -15.51 -36.39
C SER A 243 41.05 -14.48 -35.99
N LYS A 244 41.02 -13.98 -34.75
CA LYS A 244 42.07 -13.10 -34.21
C LYS A 244 43.42 -13.78 -34.01
N LYS A 245 43.45 -15.10 -33.80
CA LYS A 245 44.70 -15.87 -33.67
C LYS A 245 45.36 -16.17 -35.02
N ARG A 246 44.60 -16.09 -36.12
CA ARG A 246 45.09 -16.29 -37.50
C ARG A 246 45.60 -15.00 -38.16
N LYS A 247 45.40 -13.85 -37.52
CA LYS A 247 46.06 -12.58 -37.85
C LYS A 247 47.21 -12.36 -36.89
#